data_AF-A0A962NQ66-F1
#
_entry.id   AF-A0A962NQ66-F1
#
_cell.length_a   1.000
_cell.length_b   1.000
_cell.length_c   1.000
_cell.angle_alpha   90.00
_cell.angle_beta   90.00
_cell.angle_gamma   90.00
#
_symmetry.space_group_name_H-M   'P 1'
#
loop_
_entity.id
_entity.type
_entity.pdbx_description
1 polymer ?
#
loop_
_entity_poly.entity_id
_entity_poly.type
_entity_poly.pdbx_seq_one_letter_code
_entity_poly.pdbx_strand_id
1 'polypeptide(L)'
;MRKGLTALALSLLVLGGTAALLGVTPHYVATAPGIGGGIGAKLLCSAVYVSGFDKAQAFTDLEQYSPLLRYLDVQYDDNARTVQASLLGMGKTTARYLPGLGCANEYPSENARSTLQPQPLVHLDSRWPHGNRVDSIQPQIQALIESIVAEDNLEGLNTRALLVVHRGQIVAERYAQGAGPNTPLIGWSMSKSLTSVMLGNLLLRGKLDITQRPIFTQWSQDARRDISLQNMLQMSDGLSFSERYSPGDDVSTMLFTQASITDYAMARPLEHPPGVHFNYSSGTANLLARVYYDRTGGSLQTAYDDFMENIALPLSFQDAVFETDAEGVFVGSSYFYASARDWARLGQLMLNGGEINGRRIVSEDWVAQSTAPNPSENNRAYGYQWWLNGGGEALRWPDLSPDVYAAQGNRQQVLMVLPSQELVIVRLGWTSGSYPINERMARIAESF
;
A
#
# COMPACT_ATOMS: atom_id res chain seq x y z
N MET A 1 53.81 0.65 19.74
CA MET A 1 52.69 1.36 19.07
C MET A 1 52.35 0.82 17.68
N ARG A 2 53.30 0.46 16.80
CA ARG A 2 52.99 -0.03 15.43
C ARG A 2 52.25 -1.38 15.33
N LYS A 3 52.40 -2.29 16.31
CA LYS A 3 51.74 -3.62 16.29
C LYS A 3 50.25 -3.59 16.68
N GLY A 4 49.78 -2.52 17.36
CA GLY A 4 48.38 -2.36 17.76
C GLY A 4 47.48 -1.82 16.65
N LEU A 5 48.01 -0.94 15.79
CA LEU A 5 47.25 -0.37 14.66
C LEU A 5 46.95 -1.41 13.57
N THR A 6 47.88 -2.34 13.30
CA THR A 6 47.67 -3.40 12.31
C THR A 6 46.66 -4.45 12.78
N ALA A 7 46.62 -4.77 14.08
CA ALA A 7 45.62 -5.68 14.65
C ALA A 7 44.22 -5.06 14.63
N LEU A 8 44.09 -3.75 14.91
CA LEU A 8 42.83 -3.00 14.83
C LEU A 8 42.33 -2.88 13.37
N ALA A 9 43.24 -2.63 12.42
CA ALA A 9 42.90 -2.57 11.00
C ALA A 9 42.44 -3.94 10.45
N LEU A 10 43.09 -5.04 10.86
CA LEU A 10 42.68 -6.39 10.45
C LEU A 10 41.33 -6.78 11.05
N SER A 11 41.04 -6.40 12.30
CA SER A 11 39.75 -6.70 12.94
C SER A 11 38.62 -5.84 12.36
N LEU A 12 38.87 -4.58 12.00
CA LEU A 12 37.92 -3.74 11.24
C LEU A 12 37.67 -4.27 9.83
N LEU A 13 38.69 -4.81 9.14
CA LEU A 13 38.55 -5.44 7.82
C LEU A 13 37.77 -6.76 7.89
N VAL A 14 38.02 -7.58 8.91
CA VAL A 14 37.27 -8.84 9.12
C VAL A 14 35.83 -8.56 9.53
N LEU A 15 35.58 -7.58 10.41
CA LEU A 15 34.23 -7.12 10.76
C LEU A 15 33.49 -6.49 9.57
N GLY A 16 34.20 -5.70 8.74
CA GLY A 16 33.64 -5.14 7.51
C GLY A 16 33.33 -6.21 6.45
N GLY A 17 34.18 -7.23 6.33
CA GLY A 17 33.99 -8.36 5.42
C GLY A 17 32.84 -9.28 5.84
N THR A 18 32.68 -9.57 7.13
CA THR A 18 31.56 -10.36 7.65
C THR A 18 30.25 -9.58 7.65
N ALA A 19 30.28 -8.26 7.91
CA ALA A 19 29.11 -7.39 7.79
C ALA A 19 28.62 -7.30 6.34
N ALA A 20 29.51 -7.18 5.36
CA ALA A 20 29.16 -7.19 3.94
C ALA A 20 28.52 -8.51 3.49
N LEU A 21 28.99 -9.65 4.01
CA LEU A 21 28.39 -10.98 3.76
C LEU A 21 26.98 -11.13 4.36
N LEU A 22 26.64 -10.30 5.36
CA LEU A 22 25.30 -10.20 5.96
C LEU A 22 24.45 -9.06 5.35
N GLY A 23 24.89 -8.47 4.24
CA GLY A 23 24.17 -7.38 3.55
C GLY A 23 24.28 -6.01 4.24
N VAL A 24 25.11 -5.87 5.27
CA VAL A 24 25.35 -4.61 5.99
C VAL A 24 26.47 -3.84 5.30
N THR A 25 26.08 -2.94 4.39
CA THR A 25 27.02 -2.05 3.68
C THR A 25 27.28 -0.75 4.46
N PRO A 26 28.36 0.01 4.18
CA PRO A 26 28.52 1.34 4.76
C PRO A 26 27.32 2.27 4.50
N HIS A 27 26.70 2.13 3.31
CA HIS A 27 25.48 2.88 2.97
C HIS A 27 24.28 2.47 3.82
N TYR A 28 24.12 1.16 4.10
CA TYR A 28 23.11 0.66 5.03
C TYR A 28 23.30 1.27 6.42
N VAL A 29 24.52 1.24 6.97
CA VAL A 29 24.80 1.76 8.32
C VAL A 29 24.52 3.26 8.40
N ALA A 30 24.87 4.01 7.35
CA ALA A 30 24.64 5.46 7.31
C ALA A 30 23.16 5.84 7.23
N THR A 31 22.33 5.03 6.56
CA THR A 31 20.91 5.34 6.31
C THR A 31 19.97 4.74 7.36
N ALA A 32 20.38 3.65 8.02
CA ALA A 32 19.55 2.92 8.97
C ALA A 32 18.96 3.78 10.11
N PRO A 33 19.68 4.73 10.74
CA PRO A 33 19.09 5.54 11.80
C PRO A 33 17.93 6.42 11.35
N GLY A 34 18.07 7.11 10.21
CA GLY A 34 17.01 7.96 9.66
C GLY A 34 15.79 7.16 9.24
N ILE A 35 16.01 6.02 8.58
CA ILE A 35 14.93 5.10 8.20
C ILE A 35 14.26 4.51 9.44
N GLY A 36 15.04 4.11 10.45
CA GLY A 36 14.55 3.55 11.72
C GLY A 36 13.68 4.53 12.50
N GLY A 37 14.12 5.78 12.64
CA GLY A 37 13.29 6.83 13.25
C GLY A 37 12.03 7.11 12.43
N GLY A 38 12.16 7.24 11.11
CA GLY A 38 11.04 7.52 10.20
C GLY A 38 9.98 6.42 10.17
N ILE A 39 10.38 5.14 10.12
CA ILE A 39 9.45 4.01 10.17
C ILE A 39 8.79 3.88 11.54
N GLY A 40 9.57 4.04 12.62
CA GLY A 40 9.07 3.92 13.99
C GLY A 40 8.04 4.99 14.30
N ALA A 41 8.35 6.26 14.06
CA ALA A 41 7.43 7.36 14.29
C ALA A 41 6.15 7.20 13.47
N LYS A 42 6.28 6.96 12.15
CA LYS A 42 5.15 6.83 11.23
C LYS A 42 4.21 5.67 11.58
N LEU A 43 4.75 4.45 11.65
CA LEU A 43 3.92 3.25 11.77
C LEU A 43 3.26 3.15 13.15
N LEU A 44 3.97 3.54 14.22
CA LEU A 44 3.39 3.57 15.57
C LEU A 44 2.31 4.65 15.69
N CYS A 45 2.52 5.83 15.09
CA CYS A 45 1.50 6.88 15.08
C CYS A 45 0.21 6.37 14.41
N SER A 46 0.28 5.80 13.21
CA SER A 46 -0.93 5.31 12.54
C SER A 46 -1.54 4.12 13.28
N ALA A 47 -0.74 3.18 13.79
CA ALA A 47 -1.26 2.05 14.53
C ALA A 47 -2.09 2.50 15.75
N VAL A 48 -1.61 3.49 16.51
CA VAL A 48 -2.28 3.98 17.72
C VAL A 48 -3.42 4.95 17.41
N TYR A 49 -3.18 5.96 16.58
CA TYR A 49 -4.13 7.07 16.39
C TYR A 49 -5.06 6.91 15.17
N VAL A 50 -4.74 6.03 14.21
CA VAL A 50 -5.63 5.71 13.07
C VAL A 50 -6.34 4.37 13.31
N SER A 51 -5.59 3.31 13.61
CA SER A 51 -6.15 1.97 13.82
C SER A 51 -6.65 1.71 15.24
N GLY A 52 -6.26 2.53 16.22
CA GLY A 52 -6.70 2.37 17.62
C GLY A 52 -6.05 1.20 18.37
N PHE A 53 -4.90 0.71 17.90
CA PHE A 53 -4.19 -0.37 18.57
C PHE A 53 -3.50 0.08 19.86
N ASP A 54 -3.36 -0.87 20.78
CA ASP A 54 -2.55 -0.70 21.98
C ASP A 54 -1.07 -0.45 21.61
N LYS A 55 -0.40 0.41 22.38
CA LYS A 55 0.99 0.82 22.13
C LYS A 55 1.97 -0.35 22.20
N ALA A 56 1.77 -1.31 23.11
CA ALA A 56 2.65 -2.47 23.24
C ALA A 56 2.45 -3.45 22.07
N GLN A 57 1.20 -3.66 21.64
CA GLN A 57 0.91 -4.43 20.43
C GLN A 57 1.54 -3.77 19.19
N ALA A 58 1.35 -2.47 19.02
CA ALA A 58 1.90 -1.71 17.89
C ALA A 58 3.44 -1.77 17.85
N PHE A 59 4.11 -1.70 19.00
CA PHE A 59 5.56 -1.85 19.09
C PHE A 59 6.01 -3.28 18.76
N THR A 60 5.33 -4.29 19.27
CA THR A 60 5.60 -5.71 18.95
C THR A 60 5.48 -6.00 17.45
N ASP A 61 4.47 -5.40 16.80
CA ASP A 61 4.33 -5.49 15.34
C ASP A 61 5.50 -4.82 14.62
N LEU A 62 5.88 -3.62 15.06
CA LEU A 62 7.00 -2.89 14.48
C LEU A 62 8.32 -3.68 14.56
N GLU A 63 8.59 -4.38 15.66
CA GLU A 63 9.79 -5.22 15.81
C GLU A 63 9.85 -6.35 14.78
N GLN A 64 8.70 -6.90 14.40
CA GLN A 64 8.63 -7.89 13.32
C GLN A 64 8.98 -7.27 11.96
N TYR A 65 8.98 -5.93 11.85
CA TYR A 65 9.37 -5.26 10.62
C TYR A 65 10.85 -5.43 10.34
N SER A 66 11.68 -5.21 11.35
CA SER A 66 13.11 -5.49 11.34
C SER A 66 13.60 -5.70 12.77
N PRO A 67 14.45 -6.72 13.04
CA PRO A 67 15.04 -6.94 14.36
C PRO A 67 15.72 -5.71 14.96
N LEU A 68 16.22 -4.78 14.14
CA LEU A 68 16.87 -3.54 14.62
C LEU A 68 15.90 -2.59 15.32
N LEU A 69 14.61 -2.65 14.99
CA LEU A 69 13.61 -1.71 15.52
C LEU A 69 13.28 -1.96 16.99
N ARG A 70 13.69 -3.11 17.57
CA ARG A 70 13.65 -3.35 19.02
C ARG A 70 14.47 -2.34 19.83
N TYR A 71 15.41 -1.66 19.17
CA TYR A 71 16.32 -0.68 19.79
C TYR A 71 15.88 0.77 19.56
N LEU A 72 14.62 0.98 19.16
CA LEU A 72 14.05 2.32 19.07
C LEU A 72 13.78 2.89 20.46
N ASP A 73 14.19 4.13 20.67
CA ASP A 73 13.63 4.98 21.73
C ASP A 73 12.37 5.64 21.18
N VAL A 74 11.23 5.45 21.87
CA VAL A 74 9.92 5.93 21.42
C VAL A 74 9.24 6.74 22.52
N GLN A 75 8.78 7.93 22.16
CA GLN A 75 8.06 8.83 23.06
C GLN A 75 6.71 9.19 22.44
N TYR A 76 5.64 9.00 23.21
CA TYR A 76 4.28 9.37 22.84
C TYR A 76 3.89 10.65 23.57
N ASP A 77 3.24 11.56 22.85
CA ASP A 77 2.48 12.66 23.44
C ASP A 77 1.03 12.52 22.99
N ASP A 78 0.18 11.99 23.87
CA ASP A 78 -1.23 11.72 23.56
C ASP A 78 -2.07 13.00 23.46
N ASN A 79 -1.63 14.10 24.09
CA ASN A 79 -2.32 15.39 23.99
C ASN A 79 -2.07 16.01 22.63
N ALA A 80 -0.81 16.01 22.18
CA ALA A 80 -0.44 16.50 20.85
C ALA A 80 -0.70 15.47 19.72
N ARG A 81 -1.04 14.23 20.09
CA ARG A 81 -1.15 13.05 19.22
C ARG A 81 0.07 12.88 18.31
N THR A 82 1.25 12.86 18.94
CA THR A 82 2.52 12.67 18.23
C THR A 82 3.27 11.46 18.75
N VAL A 83 4.03 10.83 17.84
CA VAL A 83 5.00 9.79 18.19
C VAL A 83 6.37 10.22 17.69
N GLN A 84 7.33 10.23 18.60
CA GLN A 84 8.72 10.48 18.28
C GLN A 84 9.50 9.19 18.41
N ALA A 85 10.37 8.90 17.43
CA ALA A 85 11.22 7.73 17.45
C ALA A 85 12.65 8.07 17.04
N SER A 86 13.62 7.37 17.62
CA SER A 86 15.02 7.42 17.21
C SER A 86 15.67 6.05 17.37
N LEU A 87 16.57 5.68 16.46
CA LEU A 87 17.28 4.41 16.54
C LEU A 87 18.63 4.63 17.22
N LEU A 88 18.82 4.03 18.40
CA LEU A 88 20.05 4.19 19.20
C LEU A 88 20.40 5.68 19.47
N GLY A 89 19.38 6.53 19.65
CA GLY A 89 19.53 7.98 19.87
C GLY A 89 19.83 8.81 18.62
N MET A 90 19.86 8.20 17.44
CA MET A 90 20.12 8.86 16.15
C MET A 90 18.88 8.83 15.25
N GLY A 91 18.85 9.70 14.23
CA GLY A 91 17.75 9.71 13.24
C GLY A 91 16.39 10.10 13.83
N LYS A 92 16.38 10.95 14.86
CA LYS A 92 15.20 11.41 15.56
C LYS A 92 14.14 11.97 14.60
N THR A 93 12.98 11.35 14.56
CA THR A 93 11.84 11.73 13.70
C THR A 93 10.57 11.80 14.54
N THR A 94 9.70 12.76 14.23
CA THR A 94 8.37 12.88 14.84
C THR A 94 7.31 12.65 13.76
N ALA A 95 6.27 11.90 14.09
CA ALA A 95 5.05 11.79 13.31
C ALA A 95 3.88 12.38 14.10
N ARG A 96 2.94 13.00 13.40
CA ARG A 96 1.75 13.63 13.99
C ARG A 96 0.50 13.08 13.35
N TYR A 97 -0.50 12.79 14.18
CA TYR A 97 -1.87 12.56 13.74
C TYR A 97 -2.53 13.89 13.34
N LEU A 98 -3.07 13.93 12.14
CA LEU A 98 -3.77 15.05 11.54
C LEU A 98 -5.22 14.62 11.28
N PRO A 99 -6.23 15.30 11.86
CA PRO A 99 -7.63 14.94 11.65
C PRO A 99 -7.98 14.84 10.15
N GLY A 100 -8.60 13.73 9.75
CA GLY A 100 -9.00 13.45 8.37
C GLY A 100 -7.89 12.98 7.43
N LEU A 101 -6.61 13.16 7.80
CA LEU A 101 -5.46 12.69 7.01
C LEU A 101 -4.71 11.51 7.61
N GLY A 102 -4.88 11.23 8.90
CA GLY A 102 -4.11 10.18 9.58
C GLY A 102 -2.76 10.68 10.05
N CYS A 103 -1.76 9.81 10.12
CA CYS A 103 -0.45 10.16 10.64
C CYS A 103 0.58 10.35 9.54
N ALA A 104 1.47 11.34 9.70
CA ALA A 104 2.61 11.48 8.81
C ALA A 104 3.81 12.15 9.50
N ASN A 105 5.01 11.80 9.02
CA ASN A 105 6.26 12.34 9.54
C ASN A 105 6.32 13.86 9.34
N GLU A 106 6.89 14.57 10.31
CA GLU A 106 7.11 16.01 10.28
C GLU A 106 8.45 16.32 9.61
N TYR A 107 8.45 17.34 8.75
CA TYR A 107 9.65 17.85 8.09
C TYR A 107 9.76 19.36 8.34
N PRO A 108 10.97 19.94 8.40
CA PRO A 108 11.14 21.37 8.62
C PRO A 108 10.60 22.29 7.51
N SER A 109 10.36 21.76 6.30
CA SER A 109 9.80 22.49 5.16
C SER A 109 8.30 22.77 5.31
N GLU A 110 7.73 23.55 4.39
CA GLU A 110 6.29 23.83 4.37
C GLU A 110 5.48 22.53 4.37
N ASN A 111 4.48 22.46 5.24
CA ASN A 111 3.64 21.28 5.41
C ASN A 111 2.24 21.60 4.90
N ALA A 112 1.97 21.28 3.63
CA ALA A 112 0.68 21.48 2.99
C ALA A 112 -0.48 20.82 3.77
N ARG A 113 -0.20 19.79 4.60
CA ARG A 113 -1.20 19.10 5.41
C ARG A 113 -1.87 19.99 6.46
N SER A 114 -1.20 21.04 6.91
CA SER A 114 -1.75 21.97 7.91
C SER A 114 -2.93 22.81 7.40
N THR A 115 -3.09 22.91 6.08
CA THR A 115 -4.15 23.72 5.46
C THR A 115 -5.40 22.91 5.09
N LEU A 116 -5.37 21.58 5.25
CA LEU A 116 -6.54 20.76 4.88
C LEU A 116 -7.74 21.10 5.78
N GLN A 117 -8.89 21.27 5.13
CA GLN A 117 -10.20 21.24 5.76
C GLN A 117 -10.84 19.88 5.46
N PRO A 118 -10.73 18.91 6.40
CA PRO A 118 -11.19 17.55 6.15
C PRO A 118 -12.72 17.47 6.15
N GLN A 119 -13.24 16.57 5.32
CA GLN A 119 -14.65 16.20 5.29
C GLN A 119 -14.81 14.83 5.95
N PRO A 120 -15.69 14.67 6.95
CA PRO A 120 -15.87 13.37 7.58
C PRO A 120 -16.50 12.37 6.61
N LEU A 121 -16.09 11.11 6.69
CA LEU A 121 -16.85 10.02 6.07
C LEU A 121 -18.22 9.89 6.76
N VAL A 122 -19.22 9.51 5.99
CA VAL A 122 -20.60 9.36 6.48
C VAL A 122 -20.84 7.91 6.86
N HIS A 123 -21.12 7.67 8.14
CA HIS A 123 -21.44 6.33 8.64
C HIS A 123 -22.88 5.97 8.30
N LEU A 124 -23.07 5.05 7.35
CA LEU A 124 -24.39 4.63 6.87
C LEU A 124 -24.78 3.27 7.47
N ASP A 125 -25.96 3.23 8.11
CA ASP A 125 -26.53 2.00 8.68
C ASP A 125 -27.27 1.13 7.63
N SER A 126 -27.23 1.51 6.34
CA SER A 126 -27.77 0.68 5.26
C SER A 126 -27.01 -0.65 5.09
N ARG A 127 -27.57 -1.58 4.32
CA ARG A 127 -26.89 -2.84 3.97
C ARG A 127 -25.59 -2.56 3.22
N TRP A 128 -24.58 -3.37 3.46
CA TRP A 128 -23.41 -3.44 2.58
C TRP A 128 -23.82 -3.78 1.14
N PRO A 129 -23.24 -3.15 0.09
CA PRO A 129 -22.08 -2.24 0.13
C PRO A 129 -22.38 -0.77 0.44
N HIS A 130 -23.63 -0.31 0.40
CA HIS A 130 -23.98 1.11 0.63
C HIS A 130 -23.73 1.56 2.08
N GLY A 131 -23.98 0.70 3.07
CA GLY A 131 -23.63 0.93 4.47
C GLY A 131 -22.84 -0.24 5.06
N ASN A 132 -22.69 -0.30 6.38
CA ASN A 132 -21.89 -1.33 7.05
C ASN A 132 -22.71 -2.50 7.63
N ARG A 133 -24.03 -2.53 7.42
CA ARG A 133 -24.85 -3.60 7.98
C ARG A 133 -24.72 -4.90 7.18
N VAL A 134 -24.43 -5.99 7.89
CA VAL A 134 -24.37 -7.36 7.35
C VAL A 134 -25.55 -8.12 7.93
N ASP A 135 -26.51 -8.47 7.08
CA ASP A 135 -27.80 -9.03 7.53
C ASP A 135 -27.78 -10.55 7.71
N SER A 136 -26.88 -11.26 7.03
CA SER A 136 -26.78 -12.72 7.11
C SER A 136 -25.38 -13.21 6.80
N ILE A 137 -24.88 -14.14 7.62
CA ILE A 137 -23.66 -14.90 7.37
C ILE A 137 -24.01 -16.33 6.95
N GLN A 138 -23.15 -16.97 6.17
CA GLN A 138 -23.24 -18.39 5.82
C GLN A 138 -22.47 -19.22 6.85
N PRO A 139 -23.13 -20.03 7.71
CA PRO A 139 -22.46 -20.66 8.85
C PRO A 139 -21.27 -21.56 8.47
N GLN A 140 -21.35 -22.26 7.33
CA GLN A 140 -20.26 -23.15 6.87
C GLN A 140 -19.02 -22.36 6.45
N ILE A 141 -19.20 -21.27 5.70
CA ILE A 141 -18.11 -20.38 5.29
C ILE A 141 -17.54 -19.64 6.50
N GLN A 142 -18.41 -19.19 7.42
CA GLN A 142 -17.98 -18.55 8.67
C GLN A 142 -17.08 -19.47 9.49
N ALA A 143 -17.50 -20.73 9.71
CA ALA A 143 -16.70 -21.71 10.43
C ALA A 143 -15.35 -22.00 9.73
N LEU A 144 -15.35 -22.05 8.39
CA LEU A 144 -14.13 -22.23 7.61
C LEU A 144 -13.14 -21.08 7.82
N ILE A 145 -13.57 -19.83 7.66
CA ILE A 145 -12.66 -18.67 7.82
C ILE A 145 -12.21 -18.50 9.28
N GLU A 146 -13.05 -18.88 10.26
CA GLU A 146 -12.66 -18.93 11.67
C GLU A 146 -11.53 -19.92 11.92
N SER A 147 -11.61 -21.11 11.32
CA SER A 147 -10.53 -22.10 11.33
C SER A 147 -9.26 -21.56 10.71
N ILE A 148 -9.36 -20.95 9.51
CA ILE A 148 -8.21 -20.37 8.81
C ILE A 148 -7.53 -19.29 9.65
N VAL A 149 -8.30 -18.35 10.23
CA VAL A 149 -7.74 -17.28 11.07
C VAL A 149 -7.10 -17.84 12.35
N ALA A 150 -7.66 -18.91 12.93
CA ALA A 150 -7.06 -19.58 14.08
C ALA A 150 -5.74 -20.28 13.70
N GLU A 151 -5.71 -21.04 12.61
CA GLU A 151 -4.52 -21.68 12.05
C GLU A 151 -3.43 -20.65 11.74
N ASP A 152 -3.77 -19.60 10.99
CA ASP A 152 -2.87 -18.52 10.62
C ASP A 152 -2.21 -17.88 11.86
N ASN A 153 -2.99 -17.63 12.91
CA ASN A 153 -2.49 -16.97 14.11
C ASN A 153 -1.67 -17.90 15.02
N LEU A 154 -1.94 -19.21 15.01
CA LEU A 154 -1.06 -20.21 15.63
C LEU A 154 0.29 -20.31 14.91
N GLU A 155 0.29 -20.12 13.59
CA GLU A 155 1.48 -20.12 12.73
C GLU A 155 2.25 -18.78 12.77
N GLY A 156 1.76 -17.77 13.51
CA GLY A 156 2.38 -16.45 13.58
C GLY A 156 2.21 -15.60 12.31
N LEU A 157 1.24 -15.94 11.45
CA LEU A 157 0.94 -15.18 10.24
C LEU A 157 0.19 -13.87 10.53
N ASN A 158 -0.33 -13.69 11.74
CA ASN A 158 -0.98 -12.45 12.20
C ASN A 158 -2.13 -11.98 11.29
N THR A 159 -3.08 -12.86 10.97
CA THR A 159 -4.30 -12.47 10.24
C THR A 159 -5.23 -11.73 11.19
N ARG A 160 -5.54 -10.47 10.86
CA ARG A 160 -6.35 -9.54 11.68
C ARG A 160 -7.77 -9.41 11.17
N ALA A 161 -7.96 -9.50 9.85
CA ALA A 161 -9.25 -9.54 9.22
C ALA A 161 -9.22 -10.52 8.05
N LEU A 162 -10.22 -11.39 7.97
CA LEU A 162 -10.52 -12.22 6.81
C LEU A 162 -12.00 -12.08 6.50
N LEU A 163 -12.34 -11.61 5.30
CA LEU A 163 -13.70 -11.30 4.88
C LEU A 163 -13.97 -11.87 3.49
N VAL A 164 -15.14 -12.46 3.32
CA VAL A 164 -15.58 -13.10 2.07
C VAL A 164 -16.89 -12.46 1.61
N VAL A 165 -16.89 -11.97 0.37
CA VAL A 165 -18.07 -11.48 -0.33
C VAL A 165 -18.38 -12.43 -1.47
N HIS A 166 -19.62 -12.91 -1.55
CA HIS A 166 -20.09 -13.72 -2.67
C HIS A 166 -21.38 -13.13 -3.21
N ARG A 167 -21.45 -12.94 -4.54
CA ARG A 167 -22.61 -12.33 -5.23
C ARG A 167 -23.08 -11.02 -4.62
N GLY A 168 -22.12 -10.13 -4.33
CA GLY A 168 -22.41 -8.79 -3.80
C GLY A 168 -22.90 -8.76 -2.35
N GLN A 169 -22.68 -9.81 -1.56
CA GLN A 169 -23.02 -9.85 -0.14
C GLN A 169 -21.85 -10.37 0.69
N ILE A 170 -21.56 -9.73 1.83
CA ILE A 170 -20.64 -10.31 2.83
C ILE A 170 -21.30 -11.58 3.37
N VAL A 171 -20.65 -12.72 3.15
CA VAL A 171 -21.15 -14.03 3.58
C VAL A 171 -20.39 -14.59 4.78
N ALA A 172 -19.19 -14.09 5.06
CA ALA A 172 -18.43 -14.42 6.25
C ALA A 172 -17.40 -13.32 6.55
N GLU A 173 -17.15 -13.06 7.83
CA GLU A 173 -16.09 -12.17 8.28
C GLU A 173 -15.54 -12.58 9.65
N ARG A 174 -14.22 -12.53 9.80
CA ARG A 174 -13.54 -12.85 11.05
C ARG A 174 -12.45 -11.82 11.34
N TYR A 175 -12.44 -11.34 12.57
CA TYR A 175 -11.47 -10.37 13.07
C TYR A 175 -10.70 -10.93 14.27
N ALA A 176 -9.44 -10.50 14.44
CA ALA A 176 -8.54 -10.95 15.49
C ALA A 176 -7.54 -9.86 15.90
N GLN A 177 -6.79 -10.13 16.98
CA GLN A 177 -5.70 -9.26 17.48
C GLN A 177 -6.15 -7.80 17.72
N GLY A 178 -7.35 -7.63 18.29
CA GLY A 178 -7.91 -6.31 18.60
C GLY A 178 -8.53 -5.55 17.43
N ALA A 179 -8.44 -6.07 16.19
CA ALA A 179 -9.17 -5.52 15.06
C ALA A 179 -10.67 -5.90 15.14
N GLY A 180 -11.51 -5.05 14.56
CA GLY A 180 -12.94 -5.25 14.37
C GLY A 180 -13.42 -4.77 12.99
N PRO A 181 -14.74 -4.83 12.74
CA PRO A 181 -15.32 -4.52 11.43
C PRO A 181 -15.12 -3.08 10.96
N ASN A 182 -14.85 -2.16 11.89
CA ASN A 182 -14.64 -0.74 11.63
C ASN A 182 -13.18 -0.30 11.82
N THR A 183 -12.25 -1.24 12.04
CA THR A 183 -10.84 -0.88 12.27
C THR A 183 -10.16 -0.58 10.93
N PRO A 184 -9.66 0.65 10.69
CA PRO A 184 -8.88 0.95 9.50
C PRO A 184 -7.50 0.28 9.61
N LEU A 185 -7.20 -0.67 8.73
CA LEU A 185 -5.90 -1.36 8.68
C LEU A 185 -5.12 -0.90 7.46
N ILE A 186 -3.79 -0.80 7.59
CA ILE A 186 -2.91 -0.40 6.48
C ILE A 186 -2.96 -1.42 5.34
N GLY A 187 -3.31 -0.98 4.13
CA GLY A 187 -3.29 -1.85 2.94
C GLY A 187 -1.94 -1.95 2.27
N TRP A 188 -0.97 -1.09 2.63
CA TRP A 188 0.32 -1.00 1.95
C TRP A 188 0.13 -0.87 0.44
N SER A 189 0.75 -1.75 -0.35
CA SER A 189 0.69 -1.74 -1.81
C SER A 189 -0.68 -2.01 -2.41
N MET A 190 -1.70 -2.41 -1.63
CA MET A 190 -3.08 -2.42 -2.14
C MET A 190 -3.57 -1.01 -2.54
N SER A 191 -2.98 0.05 -1.95
CA SER A 191 -3.27 1.44 -2.29
C SER A 191 -3.00 1.76 -3.78
N LYS A 192 -2.10 1.02 -4.43
CA LYS A 192 -1.76 1.19 -5.85
C LYS A 192 -2.97 0.93 -6.75
N SER A 193 -3.74 -0.10 -6.41
CA SER A 193 -4.95 -0.49 -7.13
C SER A 193 -6.07 0.54 -6.94
N LEU A 194 -6.19 1.15 -5.76
CA LEU A 194 -7.09 2.29 -5.54
C LEU A 194 -6.64 3.51 -6.37
N THR A 195 -5.33 3.79 -6.41
CA THR A 195 -4.76 4.89 -7.22
C THR A 195 -5.04 4.68 -8.72
N SER A 196 -4.98 3.44 -9.21
CA SER A 196 -5.41 3.10 -10.57
C SER A 196 -6.89 3.43 -10.81
N VAL A 197 -7.78 3.06 -9.88
CA VAL A 197 -9.22 3.41 -9.96
C VAL A 197 -9.43 4.93 -9.95
N MET A 198 -8.68 5.69 -9.15
CA MET A 198 -8.75 7.15 -9.13
C MET A 198 -8.40 7.76 -10.50
N LEU A 199 -7.37 7.26 -11.18
CA LEU A 199 -7.03 7.70 -12.53
C LEU A 199 -8.07 7.27 -13.57
N GLY A 200 -8.59 6.04 -13.46
CA GLY A 200 -9.68 5.57 -14.31
C GLY A 200 -10.93 6.45 -14.17
N ASN A 201 -11.22 6.94 -12.97
CA ASN A 201 -12.32 7.87 -12.72
C ASN A 201 -12.10 9.23 -13.38
N LEU A 202 -10.88 9.77 -13.31
CA LEU A 202 -10.54 11.00 -14.02
C LEU A 202 -10.66 10.82 -15.54
N LEU A 203 -10.24 9.68 -16.08
CA LEU A 203 -10.40 9.36 -17.51
C LEU A 203 -11.88 9.29 -17.90
N LEU A 204 -12.70 8.57 -17.12
CA LEU A 204 -14.15 8.46 -17.34
C LEU A 204 -14.83 9.84 -17.35
N ARG A 205 -14.36 10.77 -16.52
CA ARG A 205 -14.87 12.15 -16.41
C ARG A 205 -14.23 13.13 -17.40
N GLY A 206 -13.36 12.67 -18.30
CA GLY A 206 -12.67 13.51 -19.27
C GLY A 206 -11.63 14.47 -18.66
N LYS A 207 -11.20 14.24 -17.42
CA LYS A 207 -10.16 15.02 -16.71
C LYS A 207 -8.74 14.49 -16.92
N LEU A 208 -8.59 13.37 -17.62
CA LEU A 208 -7.30 12.74 -17.90
C LEU A 208 -7.24 12.34 -19.37
N ASP A 209 -6.12 12.61 -20.02
CA ASP A 209 -5.76 12.03 -21.33
C ASP A 209 -4.66 11.00 -21.12
N ILE A 210 -4.99 9.73 -21.35
CA ILE A 210 -4.05 8.59 -21.19
C ILE A 210 -2.91 8.62 -22.23
N THR A 211 -3.10 9.35 -23.33
CA THR A 211 -2.13 9.47 -24.43
C THR A 211 -1.14 10.60 -24.23
N GLN A 212 -1.39 11.51 -23.26
CA GLN A 212 -0.56 12.69 -23.05
C GLN A 212 0.89 12.33 -22.75
N ARG A 213 1.80 12.98 -23.49
CA ARG A 213 3.25 12.93 -23.27
C ARG A 213 3.89 14.31 -23.53
N PRO A 214 4.93 14.71 -22.78
CA PRO A 214 5.40 14.07 -21.55
C PRO A 214 4.33 14.16 -20.45
N ILE A 215 4.31 13.19 -19.54
CA ILE A 215 3.38 13.19 -18.40
C ILE A 215 3.74 14.32 -17.44
N PHE A 216 5.04 14.50 -17.18
CA PHE A 216 5.58 15.55 -16.33
C PHE A 216 6.48 16.49 -17.13
N THR A 217 6.34 17.79 -16.89
CA THR A 217 7.15 18.82 -17.58
C THR A 217 8.66 18.64 -17.36
N GLN A 218 9.05 18.10 -16.21
CA GLN A 218 10.41 17.82 -15.78
C GLN A 218 11.11 16.78 -16.67
N TRP A 219 10.34 15.93 -17.34
CA TRP A 219 10.87 14.91 -18.25
C TRP A 219 10.98 15.39 -19.70
N SER A 220 10.48 16.59 -20.02
CA SER A 220 10.41 17.09 -21.40
C SER A 220 11.74 17.14 -22.15
N GLN A 221 12.86 17.25 -21.43
CA GLN A 221 14.20 17.42 -21.99
C GLN A 221 15.04 16.14 -22.02
N ASP A 222 14.50 14.99 -21.63
CA ASP A 222 15.22 13.71 -21.67
C ASP A 222 14.33 12.55 -22.15
N ALA A 223 14.87 11.33 -22.16
CA ALA A 223 14.20 10.14 -22.68
C ALA A 223 12.93 9.74 -21.88
N ARG A 224 12.79 10.21 -20.64
CA ARG A 224 11.59 9.97 -19.82
C ARG A 224 10.35 10.65 -20.40
N ARG A 225 10.50 11.63 -21.32
CA ARG A 225 9.37 12.22 -22.06
C ARG A 225 8.52 11.18 -22.80
N ASP A 226 9.12 10.04 -23.14
CA ASP A 226 8.48 8.99 -23.92
C ASP A 226 7.69 8.00 -23.02
N ILE A 227 7.84 8.08 -21.69
CA ILE A 227 7.04 7.29 -20.74
C ILE A 227 5.56 7.65 -20.89
N SER A 228 4.72 6.63 -21.10
CA SER A 228 3.26 6.78 -21.12
C SER A 228 2.62 6.44 -19.79
N LEU A 229 1.39 6.94 -19.57
CA LEU A 229 0.63 6.62 -18.37
C LEU A 229 0.36 5.10 -18.29
N GLN A 230 0.16 4.46 -19.45
CA GLN A 230 0.02 3.01 -19.54
C GLN A 230 1.27 2.27 -19.07
N ASN A 231 2.48 2.75 -19.41
CA ASN A 231 3.72 2.15 -18.93
C ASN A 231 3.80 2.21 -17.40
N MET A 232 3.47 3.35 -16.80
CA MET A 232 3.45 3.52 -15.34
C MET A 232 2.40 2.62 -14.68
N LEU A 233 1.17 2.57 -15.22
CA LEU A 233 0.10 1.69 -14.72
C LEU A 233 0.48 0.21 -14.76
N GLN A 234 1.29 -0.20 -15.74
CA GLN A 234 1.76 -1.57 -15.91
C GLN A 234 3.10 -1.86 -15.23
N MET A 235 3.66 -0.91 -14.46
CA MET A 235 4.99 -1.02 -13.84
C MET A 235 6.10 -1.31 -14.86
N SER A 236 6.02 -0.71 -16.05
CA SER A 236 6.96 -0.88 -17.15
C SER A 236 7.52 0.45 -17.65
N ASP A 237 7.55 1.49 -16.81
CA ASP A 237 8.07 2.81 -17.18
C ASP A 237 9.58 2.86 -17.44
N GLY A 238 10.31 1.85 -16.95
CA GLY A 238 11.76 1.72 -17.14
C GLY A 238 12.60 2.55 -16.18
N LEU A 239 12.02 3.15 -15.13
CA LEU A 239 12.76 3.87 -14.11
C LEU A 239 13.54 2.91 -13.19
N SER A 240 14.80 3.27 -12.88
CA SER A 240 15.62 2.57 -11.88
C SER A 240 15.04 2.80 -10.49
N PHE A 241 14.48 1.76 -9.87
CA PHE A 241 13.91 1.82 -8.54
C PHE A 241 14.08 0.49 -7.78
N SER A 242 14.62 0.55 -6.55
CA SER A 242 14.78 -0.60 -5.66
C SER A 242 13.63 -0.74 -4.65
N GLU A 243 12.86 -1.83 -4.77
CA GLU A 243 11.71 -2.17 -3.89
C GLU A 243 12.04 -3.22 -2.81
N ARG A 244 13.31 -3.38 -2.40
CA ARG A 244 13.69 -4.45 -1.44
C ARG A 244 13.46 -4.09 0.04
N TYR A 245 13.02 -2.87 0.35
CA TYR A 245 12.70 -2.41 1.72
C TYR A 245 13.85 -2.51 2.75
N SER A 246 15.11 -2.59 2.33
CA SER A 246 16.26 -2.50 3.22
C SER A 246 16.73 -1.05 3.36
N PRO A 247 17.39 -0.68 4.47
CA PRO A 247 18.11 0.58 4.56
C PRO A 247 19.05 0.78 3.36
N GLY A 248 18.87 1.92 2.69
CA GLY A 248 19.58 2.27 1.45
C GLY A 248 18.83 1.93 0.15
N ASP A 249 17.72 1.18 0.20
CA ASP A 249 16.85 1.02 -0.96
C ASP A 249 15.98 2.27 -1.18
N ASP A 250 15.58 2.49 -2.43
CA ASP A 250 14.77 3.63 -2.84
C ASP A 250 13.45 3.68 -2.06
N VAL A 251 12.72 2.56 -1.92
CA VAL A 251 11.44 2.55 -1.23
C VAL A 251 11.53 2.97 0.24
N SER A 252 12.52 2.47 0.99
CA SER A 252 12.68 2.80 2.41
C SER A 252 13.14 4.23 2.61
N THR A 253 14.06 4.69 1.75
CA THR A 253 14.51 6.08 1.77
C THR A 253 13.35 7.01 1.45
N MET A 254 12.65 6.77 0.34
CA MET A 254 11.53 7.56 -0.15
C MET A 254 10.43 7.67 0.90
N LEU A 255 9.89 6.56 1.40
CA LEU A 255 8.71 6.57 2.27
C LEU A 255 8.97 7.14 3.66
N PHE A 256 10.18 6.97 4.22
CA PHE A 256 10.42 7.25 5.64
C PHE A 256 11.32 8.46 5.87
N THR A 257 12.01 8.97 4.85
CA THR A 257 13.00 10.05 5.02
C THR A 257 12.78 11.26 4.12
N GLN A 258 11.90 11.18 3.12
CA GLN A 258 11.68 12.27 2.17
C GLN A 258 10.38 13.04 2.48
N ALA A 259 10.46 14.37 2.42
CA ALA A 259 9.28 15.23 2.53
C ALA A 259 8.37 15.10 1.30
N SER A 260 8.96 15.18 0.11
CA SER A 260 8.30 14.91 -1.17
C SER A 260 8.67 13.50 -1.65
N ILE A 261 7.72 12.58 -1.55
CA ILE A 261 7.88 11.20 -2.02
C ILE A 261 7.90 11.19 -3.55
N THR A 262 7.12 12.07 -4.17
CA THR A 262 6.98 12.14 -5.61
C THR A 262 8.21 12.71 -6.30
N ASP A 263 8.86 13.74 -5.74
CA ASP A 263 10.07 14.30 -6.35
C ASP A 263 11.25 13.33 -6.27
N TYR A 264 11.34 12.54 -5.18
CA TYR A 264 12.34 11.47 -5.07
C TYR A 264 12.19 10.43 -6.20
N ALA A 265 10.95 10.00 -6.46
CA ALA A 265 10.63 9.08 -7.55
C ALA A 265 10.85 9.72 -8.93
N MET A 266 10.46 10.99 -9.11
CA MET A 266 10.58 11.73 -10.37
C MET A 266 12.05 11.91 -10.80
N ALA A 267 12.96 11.96 -9.82
CA ALA A 267 14.40 12.08 -10.04
C ALA A 267 15.08 10.76 -10.43
N ARG A 268 14.39 9.61 -10.40
CA ARG A 268 14.99 8.34 -10.80
C ARG A 268 15.40 8.37 -12.28
N PRO A 269 16.58 7.84 -12.64
CA PRO A 269 17.01 7.77 -14.03
C PRO A 269 16.24 6.68 -14.78
N LEU A 270 16.17 6.83 -16.10
CA LEU A 270 15.67 5.79 -16.99
C LEU A 270 16.76 4.71 -17.15
N GLU A 271 16.43 3.46 -16.83
CA GLU A 271 17.31 2.29 -16.95
C GLU A 271 16.93 1.41 -18.16
N HIS A 272 15.63 1.30 -18.44
CA HIS A 272 15.09 0.53 -19.57
C HIS A 272 14.20 1.40 -20.47
N PRO A 273 14.07 1.09 -21.77
CA PRO A 273 13.05 1.69 -22.61
C PRO A 273 11.64 1.51 -22.01
N PRO A 274 10.74 2.50 -22.09
CA PRO A 274 9.37 2.34 -21.59
C PRO A 274 8.62 1.21 -22.32
N GLY A 275 7.96 0.35 -21.54
CA GLY A 275 7.09 -0.73 -22.01
C GLY A 275 7.76 -2.10 -22.18
N VAL A 276 9.09 -2.20 -22.06
CA VAL A 276 9.80 -3.46 -22.36
C VAL A 276 10.13 -4.28 -21.11
N HIS A 277 10.33 -3.63 -19.97
CA HIS A 277 10.79 -4.27 -18.73
C HIS A 277 9.84 -3.94 -17.57
N PHE A 278 9.26 -4.97 -16.97
CA PHE A 278 8.50 -4.86 -15.73
C PHE A 278 9.45 -4.65 -14.55
N ASN A 279 9.29 -3.54 -13.83
CA ASN A 279 9.93 -3.26 -12.56
C ASN A 279 8.88 -2.77 -11.55
N TYR A 280 8.55 -3.61 -10.57
CA TYR A 280 7.56 -3.25 -9.55
C TYR A 280 8.09 -2.10 -8.67
N SER A 281 7.36 -0.99 -8.62
CA SER A 281 7.86 0.27 -8.06
C SER A 281 6.79 1.09 -7.32
N SER A 282 7.02 1.31 -6.02
CA SER A 282 6.26 2.25 -5.20
C SER A 282 6.52 3.69 -5.65
N GLY A 283 7.70 3.99 -6.19
CA GLY A 283 7.97 5.29 -6.79
C GLY A 283 7.02 5.60 -7.95
N THR A 284 6.88 4.65 -8.88
CA THR A 284 5.96 4.74 -10.02
C THR A 284 4.51 4.93 -9.57
N ALA A 285 4.07 4.18 -8.56
CA ALA A 285 2.72 4.35 -8.00
C ALA A 285 2.49 5.74 -7.36
N ASN A 286 3.50 6.30 -6.69
CA ASN A 286 3.38 7.65 -6.15
C ASN A 286 3.42 8.73 -7.25
N LEU A 287 4.12 8.48 -8.37
CA LEU A 287 4.00 9.33 -9.56
C LEU A 287 2.60 9.26 -10.18
N LEU A 288 1.93 8.10 -10.18
CA LEU A 288 0.51 8.00 -10.56
C LEU A 288 -0.39 8.82 -9.62
N ALA A 289 -0.14 8.79 -8.31
CA ALA A 289 -0.84 9.65 -7.36
C ALA A 289 -0.55 11.15 -7.60
N ARG A 290 0.66 11.50 -8.05
CA ARG A 290 1.00 12.86 -8.47
C ARG A 290 0.19 13.30 -9.70
N VAL A 291 0.00 12.43 -10.68
CA VAL A 291 -0.89 12.72 -11.82
C VAL A 291 -2.30 13.05 -11.34
N TYR A 292 -2.85 12.26 -10.41
CA TYR A 292 -4.16 12.55 -9.82
C TYR A 292 -4.20 13.93 -9.13
N TYR A 293 -3.19 14.22 -8.31
CA TYR A 293 -3.03 15.51 -7.62
C TYR A 293 -3.00 16.69 -8.61
N ASP A 294 -2.18 16.61 -9.66
CA ASP A 294 -2.07 17.67 -10.65
C ASP A 294 -3.39 17.88 -11.42
N ARG A 295 -4.09 16.80 -11.79
CA ARG A 295 -5.37 16.86 -12.54
C ARG A 295 -6.57 17.33 -11.74
N THR A 296 -6.49 17.23 -10.43
CA THR A 296 -7.53 17.71 -9.52
C THR A 296 -7.31 19.14 -9.07
N GLY A 297 -6.20 19.78 -9.46
CA GLY A 297 -5.96 21.21 -9.21
C GLY A 297 -4.60 21.52 -8.61
N GLY A 298 -3.76 20.52 -8.34
CA GLY A 298 -2.41 20.73 -7.82
C GLY A 298 -2.37 21.25 -6.38
N SER A 299 -3.41 20.96 -5.59
CA SER A 299 -3.47 21.28 -4.17
C SER A 299 -4.02 20.11 -3.37
N LEU A 300 -3.58 19.98 -2.11
CA LEU A 300 -4.10 18.97 -1.19
C LEU A 300 -5.62 19.05 -1.04
N GLN A 301 -6.16 20.25 -0.84
CA GLN A 301 -7.60 20.42 -0.63
C GLN A 301 -8.39 19.93 -1.83
N THR A 302 -8.02 20.33 -3.05
CA THR A 302 -8.76 19.94 -4.25
C THR A 302 -8.63 18.45 -4.57
N ALA A 303 -7.46 17.85 -4.33
CA ALA A 303 -7.26 16.41 -4.50
C ALA A 303 -8.07 15.60 -3.48
N TYR A 304 -8.12 16.07 -2.23
CA TYR A 304 -8.91 15.47 -1.16
C TYR A 304 -10.40 15.57 -1.43
N ASP A 305 -10.90 16.75 -1.81
CA ASP A 305 -12.32 16.94 -2.14
C ASP A 305 -12.76 16.09 -3.33
N ASP A 306 -11.94 16.00 -4.40
CA ASP A 306 -12.25 15.13 -5.55
C ASP A 306 -12.26 13.66 -5.13
N PHE A 307 -11.33 13.24 -4.25
CA PHE A 307 -11.29 11.86 -3.72
C PHE A 307 -12.56 11.56 -2.91
N MET A 308 -12.96 12.45 -2.02
CA MET A 308 -14.17 12.28 -1.23
C MET A 308 -15.42 12.17 -2.11
N GLU A 309 -15.62 13.13 -3.03
CA GLU A 309 -16.82 13.22 -3.87
C GLU A 309 -16.94 12.11 -4.92
N ASN A 310 -15.81 11.70 -5.51
CA ASN A 310 -15.82 10.87 -6.72
C ASN A 310 -15.30 9.45 -6.49
N ILE A 311 -14.69 9.18 -5.33
CA ILE A 311 -14.14 7.86 -4.99
C ILE A 311 -14.72 7.37 -3.66
N ALA A 312 -14.44 8.04 -2.55
CA ALA A 312 -14.79 7.54 -1.21
C ALA A 312 -16.30 7.45 -0.97
N LEU A 313 -17.06 8.53 -1.22
CA LEU A 313 -18.52 8.53 -1.04
C LEU A 313 -19.22 7.58 -2.03
N PRO A 314 -18.85 7.53 -3.34
CA PRO A 314 -19.41 6.57 -4.29
C PRO A 314 -19.17 5.09 -3.94
N LEU A 315 -17.95 4.77 -3.48
CA LEU A 315 -17.65 3.44 -2.95
C LEU A 315 -18.38 3.18 -1.63
N SER A 316 -18.83 4.24 -0.95
CA SER A 316 -19.38 4.22 0.40
C SER A 316 -18.36 3.76 1.42
N PHE A 317 -17.14 4.28 1.34
CA PHE A 317 -16.14 4.10 2.38
C PHE A 317 -16.64 4.66 3.71
N GLN A 318 -16.48 3.86 4.77
CA GLN A 318 -17.00 4.16 6.10
C GLN A 318 -15.86 4.46 7.06
N ASP A 319 -14.82 3.63 7.03
CA ASP A 319 -13.73 3.61 8.00
C ASP A 319 -12.40 3.62 7.23
N ALA A 320 -12.12 4.73 6.54
CA ALA A 320 -10.95 4.88 5.68
C ALA A 320 -10.20 6.21 5.87
N VAL A 321 -8.87 6.15 5.71
CA VAL A 321 -7.97 7.30 5.77
C VAL A 321 -6.91 7.14 4.69
N PHE A 322 -6.69 8.19 3.89
CA PHE A 322 -5.64 8.22 2.88
C PHE A 322 -4.59 9.26 3.26
N GLU A 323 -3.46 8.81 3.79
CA GLU A 323 -2.38 9.69 4.21
C GLU A 323 -1.60 10.25 3.01
N THR A 324 -1.02 11.42 3.20
CA THR A 324 -0.24 12.16 2.18
C THR A 324 1.20 12.35 2.61
N ASP A 325 2.06 12.67 1.65
CA ASP A 325 3.40 13.19 1.94
C ASP A 325 3.36 14.66 2.43
N ALA A 326 4.51 15.28 2.63
CA ALA A 326 4.59 16.65 3.15
C ALA A 326 4.07 17.71 2.16
N GLU A 327 4.14 17.41 0.86
CA GLU A 327 3.64 18.26 -0.22
C GLU A 327 2.12 18.11 -0.42
N GLY A 328 1.48 17.18 0.29
CA GLY A 328 0.04 16.95 0.22
C GLY A 328 -0.39 16.00 -0.90
N VAL A 329 0.55 15.28 -1.52
CA VAL A 329 0.20 14.22 -2.47
C VAL A 329 -0.10 12.95 -1.71
N PHE A 330 -1.20 12.27 -2.04
CA PHE A 330 -1.51 10.95 -1.48
C PHE A 330 -0.33 9.98 -1.67
N VAL A 331 0.03 9.24 -0.62
CA VAL A 331 1.03 8.17 -0.73
C VAL A 331 0.37 6.93 -1.33
N GLY A 332 0.01 7.04 -2.62
CA GLY A 332 -0.75 6.04 -3.37
C GLY A 332 -0.06 4.70 -3.53
N SER A 333 1.22 4.60 -3.17
CA SER A 333 1.91 3.33 -3.09
C SER A 333 1.61 2.51 -1.84
N SER A 334 1.16 3.14 -0.72
CA SER A 334 1.30 2.54 0.62
C SER A 334 0.26 2.93 1.68
N TYR A 335 -0.13 4.19 1.80
CA TYR A 335 -0.76 4.69 3.04
C TYR A 335 -2.26 4.93 2.94
N PHE A 336 -2.97 3.99 2.31
CA PHE A 336 -4.41 3.87 2.48
C PHE A 336 -4.72 2.88 3.61
N TYR A 337 -5.41 3.38 4.62
CA TYR A 337 -5.92 2.62 5.76
C TYR A 337 -7.42 2.48 5.57
N ALA A 338 -7.92 1.25 5.66
CA ALA A 338 -9.34 1.00 5.47
C ALA A 338 -9.76 -0.27 6.19
N SER A 339 -11.05 -0.34 6.59
CA SER A 339 -11.63 -1.58 7.09
C SER A 339 -11.61 -2.69 6.03
N ALA A 340 -11.73 -3.95 6.46
CA ALA A 340 -11.86 -5.06 5.52
C ALA A 340 -13.08 -4.91 4.60
N ARG A 341 -14.17 -4.32 5.12
CA ARG A 341 -15.40 -4.04 4.37
C ARG A 341 -15.20 -2.95 3.32
N ASP A 342 -14.37 -1.95 3.61
CA ASP A 342 -14.00 -0.90 2.66
C ASP A 342 -13.08 -1.40 1.56
N TRP A 343 -12.08 -2.23 1.89
CA TRP A 343 -11.31 -2.93 0.87
C TRP A 343 -12.18 -3.85 0.00
N ALA A 344 -13.17 -4.51 0.58
CA ALA A 344 -14.11 -5.35 -0.17
C ALA A 344 -14.96 -4.55 -1.16
N ARG A 345 -15.29 -3.28 -0.87
CA ARG A 345 -15.99 -2.39 -1.82
C ARG A 345 -15.14 -2.12 -3.07
N LEU A 346 -13.83 -1.93 -2.91
CA LEU A 346 -12.92 -1.82 -4.04
C LEU A 346 -12.89 -3.10 -4.88
N GLY A 347 -12.85 -4.27 -4.25
CA GLY A 347 -12.94 -5.55 -4.96
C GLY A 347 -14.26 -5.73 -5.69
N GLN A 348 -15.37 -5.40 -5.03
CA GLN A 348 -16.72 -5.51 -5.59
C GLN A 348 -16.91 -4.55 -6.77
N LEU A 349 -16.36 -3.34 -6.71
CA LEU A 349 -16.33 -2.41 -7.84
C LEU A 349 -15.69 -3.05 -9.07
N MET A 350 -14.52 -3.67 -8.89
CA MET A 350 -13.79 -4.31 -9.99
C MET A 350 -14.53 -5.55 -10.50
N LEU A 351 -15.06 -6.37 -9.59
CA LEU A 351 -15.87 -7.55 -9.93
C LEU A 351 -17.10 -7.17 -10.78
N ASN A 352 -17.70 -6.01 -10.50
CA ASN A 352 -18.87 -5.49 -11.21
C ASN A 352 -18.53 -4.65 -12.46
N GLY A 353 -17.32 -4.76 -13.01
CA GLY A 353 -16.97 -4.02 -14.23
C GLY A 353 -16.94 -2.50 -14.06
N GLY A 354 -16.67 -2.01 -12.84
CA GLY A 354 -16.50 -0.58 -12.57
C GLY A 354 -17.76 0.13 -12.04
N GLU A 355 -18.79 -0.60 -11.65
CA GLU A 355 -20.00 -0.07 -11.03
C GLU A 355 -20.23 -0.61 -9.61
N ILE A 356 -20.60 0.28 -8.68
CA ILE A 356 -21.04 -0.11 -7.34
C ILE A 356 -22.08 0.89 -6.84
N ASN A 357 -23.04 0.44 -6.04
CA ASN A 357 -24.13 1.30 -5.52
C ASN A 357 -24.90 2.05 -6.63
N GLY A 358 -25.02 1.47 -7.83
CA GLY A 358 -25.67 2.10 -8.99
C GLY A 358 -24.88 3.27 -9.59
N ARG A 359 -23.61 3.47 -9.20
CA ARG A 359 -22.73 4.50 -9.74
C ARG A 359 -21.52 3.87 -10.41
N ARG A 360 -21.32 4.23 -11.67
CA ARG A 360 -20.11 3.90 -12.42
C ARG A 360 -18.95 4.79 -11.97
N ILE A 361 -17.88 4.18 -11.48
CA ILE A 361 -16.67 4.87 -11.02
C ILE A 361 -15.57 4.79 -12.08
N VAL A 362 -15.46 3.65 -12.78
CA VAL A 362 -14.56 3.45 -13.92
C VAL A 362 -15.31 2.74 -15.05
N SER A 363 -14.81 2.83 -16.28
CA SER A 363 -15.41 2.11 -17.41
C SER A 363 -15.12 0.61 -17.33
N GLU A 364 -15.96 -0.20 -17.98
CA GLU A 364 -15.70 -1.64 -18.17
C GLU A 364 -14.37 -1.86 -18.92
N ASP A 365 -14.05 -1.01 -19.89
CA ASP A 365 -12.76 -1.04 -20.59
C ASP A 365 -11.58 -0.80 -19.63
N TRP A 366 -11.71 0.13 -18.67
CA TRP A 366 -10.67 0.34 -17.66
C TRP A 366 -10.48 -0.91 -16.80
N VAL A 367 -11.55 -1.59 -16.40
CA VAL A 367 -11.47 -2.86 -15.66
C VAL A 367 -10.78 -3.93 -16.50
N ALA A 368 -11.20 -4.11 -17.75
CA ALA A 368 -10.62 -5.10 -18.67
C ALA A 368 -9.11 -4.87 -18.90
N GLN A 369 -8.70 -3.61 -19.09
CA GLN A 369 -7.29 -3.25 -19.24
C GLN A 369 -6.53 -3.36 -17.92
N SER A 370 -7.18 -3.10 -16.79
CA SER A 370 -6.59 -3.27 -15.46
C SER A 370 -6.25 -4.71 -15.15
N THR A 371 -6.98 -5.66 -15.74
CA THR A 371 -6.82 -7.10 -15.52
C THR A 371 -6.22 -7.83 -16.72
N ALA A 372 -5.75 -7.09 -17.74
CA ALA A 372 -5.04 -7.63 -18.88
C ALA A 372 -3.53 -7.71 -18.64
N PRO A 373 -2.84 -8.76 -19.14
CA PRO A 373 -1.38 -8.88 -19.04
C PRO A 373 -0.65 -7.72 -19.71
N ASN A 374 0.41 -7.22 -19.08
CA ASN A 374 1.28 -6.21 -19.67
C ASN A 374 2.18 -6.80 -20.78
N PRO A 375 2.78 -5.95 -21.64
CA PRO A 375 3.57 -6.42 -22.77
C PRO A 375 5.06 -6.65 -22.45
N SER A 376 5.51 -6.52 -21.20
CA SER A 376 6.92 -6.67 -20.85
C SER A 376 7.44 -8.09 -21.10
N GLU A 377 8.75 -8.19 -21.32
CA GLU A 377 9.39 -9.46 -21.67
C GLU A 377 9.68 -10.34 -20.44
N ASN A 378 9.89 -9.73 -19.26
CA ASN A 378 10.34 -10.43 -18.06
C ASN A 378 9.21 -10.83 -17.11
N ASN A 379 8.07 -10.13 -17.08
CA ASN A 379 6.92 -10.50 -16.25
C ASN A 379 5.60 -9.86 -16.72
N ARG A 380 4.79 -10.65 -17.42
CA ARG A 380 3.52 -10.22 -18.01
C ARG A 380 2.32 -10.26 -17.06
N ALA A 381 2.43 -10.97 -15.93
CA ALA A 381 1.32 -11.24 -15.00
C ALA A 381 1.03 -10.07 -14.03
N TYR A 382 0.85 -8.88 -14.62
CA TYR A 382 0.51 -7.62 -13.95
C TYR A 382 -0.23 -6.69 -14.92
N GLY A 383 -1.33 -6.06 -14.48
CA GLY A 383 -2.14 -5.11 -15.27
C GLY A 383 -2.02 -3.68 -14.75
N TYR A 384 -3.11 -2.91 -14.71
CA TYR A 384 -3.09 -1.53 -14.18
C TYR A 384 -3.08 -1.51 -12.65
N GLN A 385 -1.91 -1.74 -12.09
CA GLN A 385 -1.67 -1.84 -10.64
C GLN A 385 -2.34 -3.04 -9.96
N TRP A 386 -2.59 -4.13 -10.71
CA TRP A 386 -3.16 -5.39 -10.21
C TRP A 386 -2.27 -6.58 -10.57
N TRP A 387 -2.04 -7.48 -9.60
CA TRP A 387 -1.40 -8.76 -9.85
C TRP A 387 -2.38 -9.71 -10.51
N LEU A 388 -1.95 -10.40 -11.57
CA LEU A 388 -2.80 -11.34 -12.32
C LEU A 388 -2.43 -12.77 -11.96
N ASN A 389 -3.43 -13.65 -11.94
CA ASN A 389 -3.18 -15.09 -11.85
C ASN A 389 -2.67 -15.63 -13.18
N GLY A 390 -3.36 -15.30 -14.28
CA GLY A 390 -2.96 -15.61 -15.66
C GLY A 390 -2.03 -14.58 -16.30
N GLY A 391 -1.60 -14.87 -17.53
CA GLY A 391 -0.80 -13.97 -18.38
C GLY A 391 0.71 -14.18 -18.33
N GLY A 392 1.22 -14.85 -17.29
CA GLY A 392 2.61 -15.30 -17.20
C GLY A 392 2.84 -16.66 -17.86
N GLU A 393 4.05 -17.20 -17.73
CA GLU A 393 4.40 -18.55 -18.21
C GLU A 393 3.63 -19.66 -17.47
N ALA A 394 3.29 -19.41 -16.21
CA ALA A 394 2.48 -20.28 -15.36
C ALA A 394 1.50 -19.42 -14.54
N LEU A 395 0.48 -20.07 -13.97
CA LEU A 395 -0.43 -19.42 -13.03
C LEU A 395 0.31 -19.02 -11.75
N ARG A 396 0.05 -17.80 -11.26
CA ARG A 396 0.62 -17.29 -10.00
C ARG A 396 0.10 -18.06 -8.78
N TRP A 397 -1.17 -18.44 -8.83
CA TRP A 397 -1.92 -19.22 -7.86
C TRP A 397 -2.55 -20.40 -8.62
N PRO A 398 -1.83 -21.53 -8.74
CA PRO A 398 -2.23 -22.64 -9.62
C PRO A 398 -3.53 -23.33 -9.22
N ASP A 399 -3.96 -23.22 -7.97
CA ASP A 399 -5.20 -23.84 -7.49
C ASP A 399 -6.43 -22.92 -7.67
N LEU A 400 -6.23 -21.74 -8.29
CA LEU A 400 -7.27 -20.76 -8.59
C LEU A 400 -7.48 -20.60 -10.10
N SER A 401 -8.66 -20.10 -10.47
CA SER A 401 -9.01 -19.87 -11.88
C SER A 401 -8.07 -18.84 -12.56
N PRO A 402 -7.76 -18.98 -13.86
CA PRO A 402 -6.84 -18.07 -14.57
C PRO A 402 -7.26 -16.60 -14.59
N ASP A 403 -8.56 -16.31 -14.45
CA ASP A 403 -9.14 -14.96 -14.44
C ASP A 403 -9.05 -14.25 -13.08
N VAL A 404 -8.50 -14.91 -12.05
CA VAL A 404 -8.27 -14.30 -10.74
C VAL A 404 -7.23 -13.19 -10.82
N TYR A 405 -7.45 -12.11 -10.07
CA TYR A 405 -6.49 -11.03 -9.88
C TYR A 405 -6.55 -10.48 -8.45
N ALA A 406 -5.47 -9.85 -7.99
CA ALA A 406 -5.40 -9.33 -6.64
C ALA A 406 -4.59 -8.03 -6.51
N ALA A 407 -5.03 -7.19 -5.57
CA ALA A 407 -4.19 -6.16 -4.98
C ALA A 407 -3.45 -6.80 -3.79
N GLN A 408 -2.13 -6.65 -3.73
CA GLN A 408 -1.31 -7.23 -2.65
C GLN A 408 -0.49 -6.14 -1.96
N GLY A 409 -0.36 -6.26 -0.64
CA GLY A 409 0.33 -5.31 0.22
C GLY A 409 1.50 -5.94 0.97
N ASN A 410 2.49 -5.12 1.33
CA ASN A 410 3.53 -5.51 2.28
C ASN A 410 2.89 -6.04 3.58
N ARG A 411 3.59 -6.95 4.28
CA ARG A 411 3.02 -7.74 5.38
C ARG A 411 1.84 -8.64 4.98
N GLN A 412 1.80 -9.01 3.70
CA GLN A 412 0.90 -9.99 3.09
C GLN A 412 -0.58 -9.58 3.14
N GLN A 413 -0.88 -8.31 2.88
CA GLN A 413 -2.28 -7.88 2.67
C GLN A 413 -2.76 -8.41 1.32
N VAL A 414 -4.01 -8.86 1.23
CA VAL A 414 -4.60 -9.35 -0.02
C VAL A 414 -6.04 -8.88 -0.16
N LEU A 415 -6.34 -8.25 -1.30
CA LEU A 415 -7.69 -8.13 -1.83
C LEU A 415 -7.71 -8.92 -3.15
N MET A 416 -8.39 -10.06 -3.15
CA MET A 416 -8.47 -10.96 -4.30
C MET A 416 -9.88 -10.96 -4.88
N VAL A 417 -9.97 -10.91 -6.20
CA VAL A 417 -11.22 -10.96 -6.95
C VAL A 417 -11.19 -12.20 -7.83
N LEU A 418 -12.25 -13.01 -7.76
CA LEU A 418 -12.42 -14.24 -8.52
C LEU A 418 -13.69 -14.11 -9.37
N PRO A 419 -13.59 -13.59 -10.61
CA PRO A 419 -14.76 -13.28 -11.43
C PRO A 419 -15.63 -14.50 -11.73
N SER A 420 -15.02 -15.63 -12.11
CA SER A 420 -15.73 -16.88 -12.39
C SER A 420 -16.56 -17.43 -11.23
N GLN A 421 -16.24 -17.05 -9.99
CA GLN A 421 -16.94 -17.44 -8.77
C GLN A 421 -17.79 -16.31 -8.17
N GLU A 422 -17.86 -15.13 -8.79
CA GLU A 422 -18.55 -13.95 -8.24
C GLU A 422 -18.10 -13.62 -6.80
N LEU A 423 -16.79 -13.79 -6.53
CA LEU A 423 -16.22 -13.82 -5.18
C LEU A 423 -15.16 -12.73 -4.99
N VAL A 424 -15.18 -12.10 -3.82
CA VAL A 424 -14.10 -11.22 -3.33
C VAL A 424 -13.66 -11.70 -1.96
N ILE A 425 -12.34 -11.86 -1.79
CA ILE A 425 -11.74 -12.23 -0.51
C ILE A 425 -10.78 -11.12 -0.07
N VAL A 426 -10.93 -10.66 1.16
CA VAL A 426 -10.04 -9.68 1.79
C VAL A 426 -9.34 -10.32 2.96
N ARG A 427 -8.01 -10.28 2.97
CA ARG A 427 -7.16 -10.64 4.10
C ARG A 427 -6.28 -9.46 4.47
N LEU A 428 -6.40 -8.99 5.71
CA LEU A 428 -5.52 -7.96 6.28
C LEU A 428 -4.80 -8.54 7.49
N GLY A 429 -3.51 -8.26 7.63
CA GLY A 429 -2.68 -8.86 8.67
C GLY A 429 -1.31 -8.19 8.86
N TRP A 430 -0.43 -8.87 9.59
CA TRP A 430 0.94 -8.40 9.85
C TRP A 430 1.97 -9.53 9.73
N THR A 431 1.98 -10.23 8.60
CA THR A 431 2.86 -11.39 8.39
C THR A 431 4.29 -10.93 8.11
N SER A 432 5.26 -11.43 8.88
CA SER A 432 6.68 -11.09 8.68
C SER A 432 7.36 -11.81 7.51
N GLY A 433 6.85 -12.98 7.13
CA GLY A 433 7.37 -13.80 6.04
C GLY A 433 6.38 -13.96 4.88
N SER A 434 6.34 -15.17 4.33
CA SER A 434 5.39 -15.56 3.29
C SER A 434 4.04 -15.92 3.91
N TYR A 435 2.96 -15.59 3.20
CA TYR A 435 1.62 -16.10 3.49
C TYR A 435 1.26 -17.11 2.39
N PRO A 436 0.68 -18.28 2.73
CA PRO A 436 0.27 -19.29 1.75
C PRO A 436 -1.00 -18.85 1.00
N ILE A 437 -0.89 -17.77 0.20
CA ILE A 437 -2.03 -17.15 -0.51
C ILE A 437 -2.76 -18.17 -1.38
N ASN A 438 -2.03 -18.95 -2.19
CA ASN A 438 -2.64 -19.94 -3.08
C ASN A 438 -3.53 -20.92 -2.28
N GLU A 439 -2.97 -21.59 -1.28
CA GLU A 439 -3.66 -22.62 -0.50
C GLU A 439 -4.83 -22.05 0.31
N ARG A 440 -4.63 -20.93 1.01
CA ARG A 440 -5.66 -20.32 1.87
C ARG A 440 -6.83 -19.78 1.05
N MET A 441 -6.55 -19.14 -0.08
CA MET A 441 -7.60 -18.58 -0.95
C MET A 441 -8.33 -19.67 -1.73
N ALA A 442 -7.62 -20.71 -2.22
CA ALA A 442 -8.23 -21.86 -2.90
C ALA A 442 -9.18 -22.61 -1.97
N ARG A 443 -8.78 -22.88 -0.72
CA ARG A 443 -9.64 -23.54 0.28
C ARG A 443 -10.96 -22.79 0.52
N ILE A 444 -10.96 -21.46 0.45
CA ILE A 444 -12.19 -20.65 0.54
C ILE A 444 -12.97 -20.72 -0.77
N ALA A 445 -12.30 -20.56 -1.92
CA ALA A 445 -12.92 -20.56 -3.24
C ALA A 445 -13.61 -21.89 -3.59
N GLU A 446 -13.06 -23.03 -3.16
CA GLU A 446 -13.65 -24.38 -3.35
C GLU A 446 -15.01 -24.57 -2.68
N SER A 447 -15.40 -23.66 -1.79
CA SER A 447 -16.71 -23.69 -1.12
C SER A 447 -17.84 -23.01 -1.92
N PHE A 448 -17.54 -22.46 -3.09
CA PHE A 448 -18.46 -21.73 -3.98
C PHE A 448 -18.42 -22.31 -5.39
#